data_AF-A0A017HLT9-F1
#
_entry.id   AF-A0A017HLT9-F1
#
_cell.length_a   1.000
_cell.length_b   1.000
_cell.length_c   1.000
_cell.angle_alpha   90.00
_cell.angle_beta   90.00
_cell.angle_gamma   90.00
#
_symmetry.space_group_name_H-M   'P 1'
#
loop_
_entity.id
_entity.type
_entity.pdbx_description
1 polymer ?
#
loop_
_entity_poly.entity_id
_entity_poly.type
_entity_poly.pdbx_seq_one_letter_code
_entity_poly.pdbx_strand_id
1 'polypeptide(L)'
;MLALGGTIAMTDAGQQGVVPTLTGEMLVAAVPALRDVADVDAQSFRQVPGAHLGFADLEALALAIEDAVAGGTRGVVVTQGTDTIEETAFALDRLLEVDAPVVVTGAMRNPDPSRSGRTSKPARSGAGRRKRGRARPWLPGRDE
;
A
#
# COMPACT_ATOMS: atom_id res chain seq x y z
N MET A 1 -4.42 -5.66 -1.22
CA MET A 1 -3.84 -4.37 -1.65
C MET A 1 -5.00 -3.44 -2.00
N LEU A 2 -5.04 -2.25 -1.39
CA LEU A 2 -6.09 -1.25 -1.63
C LEU A 2 -5.49 -0.07 -2.40
N ALA A 3 -5.95 0.16 -3.62
CA ALA A 3 -5.48 1.28 -4.44
C ALA A 3 -6.41 2.50 -4.30
N LEU A 4 -5.84 3.66 -3.98
CA LEU A 4 -6.54 4.95 -3.89
C LEU A 4 -6.39 5.81 -5.16
N GLY A 5 -5.47 5.42 -6.06
CA GLY A 5 -5.15 6.15 -7.29
C GLY A 5 -3.86 6.96 -7.19
N GLY A 6 -3.88 8.18 -7.75
CA GLY A 6 -2.71 9.07 -7.85
C GLY A 6 -1.69 8.64 -8.92
N THR A 7 -0.54 9.32 -8.95
CA THR A 7 0.53 9.20 -9.97
C THR A 7 0.95 7.75 -10.26
N ILE A 8 0.95 6.87 -9.25
CA ILE A 8 1.29 5.45 -9.40
C ILE A 8 0.29 4.68 -10.30
N ALA A 9 -0.96 5.15 -10.35
CA ALA A 9 -2.04 4.58 -11.14
C ALA A 9 -2.25 5.32 -12.49
N MET A 10 -1.38 6.27 -12.83
CA MET A 10 -1.55 7.15 -13.97
C MET A 10 -0.60 6.77 -15.10
N THR A 11 -1.11 6.58 -16.33
CA THR A 11 -0.27 6.35 -17.52
C THR A 11 -0.30 7.55 -18.44
N ASP A 12 0.79 7.73 -19.18
CA ASP A 12 0.84 8.73 -20.24
C ASP A 12 -0.12 8.34 -21.37
N ALA A 13 -1.16 9.15 -21.60
CA ALA A 13 -2.13 8.96 -22.68
C ALA A 13 -1.75 9.75 -23.95
N GLY A 14 -0.45 10.04 -24.14
CA GLY A 14 0.04 10.78 -25.31
C GLY A 14 -0.30 12.27 -25.22
N GLN A 15 -1.00 12.82 -26.23
CA GLN A 15 -1.23 14.27 -26.32
C GLN A 15 -2.17 14.85 -25.25
N GLN A 16 -2.80 14.02 -24.42
CA GLN A 16 -3.80 14.43 -23.42
C GLN A 16 -3.25 14.49 -21.99
N GLY A 17 -1.94 14.28 -21.80
CA GLY A 17 -1.31 14.25 -20.49
C GLY A 17 -1.51 12.90 -19.77
N VAL A 18 -1.29 12.89 -18.45
CA VAL A 18 -1.33 11.66 -17.65
C VAL A 18 -2.76 11.39 -17.16
N VAL A 19 -3.27 10.19 -17.40
CA VAL A 19 -4.65 9.78 -17.09
C VAL A 19 -4.62 8.60 -16.10
N PRO A 20 -5.53 8.52 -15.10
CA PRO A 20 -5.61 7.37 -14.21
C PRO A 20 -6.18 6.17 -14.96
N THR A 21 -5.33 5.21 -15.31
CA THR A 21 -5.69 4.06 -16.16
C THR A 21 -5.38 2.72 -15.52
N LEU A 22 -4.58 2.67 -14.45
CA LEU A 22 -4.18 1.42 -13.82
C LEU A 22 -5.05 1.14 -12.61
N THR A 23 -5.68 -0.04 -12.63
CA THR A 23 -6.36 -0.60 -11.46
C THR A 23 -5.36 -1.27 -10.52
N GLY A 24 -5.74 -1.54 -9.27
CA GLY A 24 -4.88 -2.26 -8.31
C GLY A 24 -4.44 -3.63 -8.83
N GLU A 25 -5.33 -4.33 -9.52
CA GLU A 25 -5.09 -5.64 -10.15
C GLU A 25 -4.04 -5.53 -11.26
N MET A 26 -4.09 -4.46 -12.06
CA MET A 26 -3.08 -4.19 -13.10
C MET A 26 -1.71 -3.87 -12.50
N LEU A 27 -1.66 -3.16 -11.36
CA LEU A 27 -0.39 -2.89 -10.65
C LEU A 27 0.26 -4.18 -10.13
N VAL A 28 -0.54 -5.09 -9.59
CA VAL A 28 -0.06 -6.41 -9.15
C VAL A 28 0.40 -7.26 -10.33
N ALA A 29 -0.38 -7.28 -11.43
CA ALA A 29 -0.03 -8.01 -12.63
C ALA A 29 1.28 -7.53 -13.28
N ALA A 30 1.63 -6.25 -13.12
CA ALA A 30 2.87 -5.67 -13.62
C ALA A 30 4.13 -6.15 -12.86
N VAL A 31 3.97 -6.80 -11.70
CA VAL A 31 5.08 -7.34 -10.88
C VAL A 31 4.89 -8.84 -10.63
N PRO A 32 5.16 -9.70 -11.63
CA PRO A 32 4.91 -11.15 -11.51
C PRO A 32 5.61 -11.82 -10.32
N ALA A 33 6.80 -11.33 -9.94
CA ALA A 33 7.57 -11.83 -8.81
C ALA A 33 6.85 -11.71 -7.45
N LEU A 34 5.78 -10.90 -7.37
CA LEU A 34 5.00 -10.77 -6.14
C LEU A 34 4.25 -12.08 -5.81
N ARG A 35 3.90 -12.88 -6.83
CA ARG A 35 3.22 -14.18 -6.67
C ARG A 35 4.07 -15.22 -5.94
N ASP A 36 5.39 -15.08 -5.95
CA ASP A 36 6.31 -15.99 -5.24
C ASP A 36 6.41 -15.66 -3.75
N VAL A 37 5.95 -14.48 -3.34
CA VAL A 37 6.14 -13.95 -1.97
C VAL A 37 4.81 -13.89 -1.20
N ALA A 38 3.71 -13.58 -1.88
CA ALA A 38 2.40 -13.45 -1.26
C ALA A 38 1.26 -13.77 -2.22
N ASP A 39 0.16 -14.29 -1.67
CA ASP A 39 -1.14 -14.25 -2.33
C ASP A 39 -1.73 -12.85 -2.16
N VAL A 40 -1.91 -12.14 -3.28
CA VAL A 40 -2.28 -10.71 -3.27
C VAL A 40 -3.63 -10.55 -3.92
N ASP A 41 -4.65 -10.37 -3.09
CA ASP A 41 -5.92 -9.81 -3.50
C ASP A 41 -5.77 -8.29 -3.67
N ALA A 42 -6.12 -7.75 -4.83
CA ALA A 42 -5.98 -6.33 -5.15
C ALA A 42 -7.34 -5.74 -5.50
N GLN A 43 -7.63 -4.59 -4.92
CA GLN A 43 -8.88 -3.87 -5.12
C GLN A 43 -8.60 -2.39 -5.37
N SER A 44 -9.26 -1.84 -6.38
CA SER A 44 -9.32 -0.40 -6.61
C SER A 44 -10.37 0.23 -5.70
N PHE A 45 -9.94 0.77 -4.55
CA PHE A 45 -10.82 1.33 -3.52
C PHE A 45 -11.30 2.74 -3.91
N ARG A 46 -10.39 3.59 -4.39
CA ARG A 46 -10.66 4.91 -4.96
C ARG A 46 -9.77 5.14 -6.18
N GLN A 47 -10.13 6.14 -7.00
CA GLN A 47 -9.32 6.58 -8.14
C GLN A 47 -9.28 8.12 -8.20
N VAL A 48 -8.71 8.72 -7.15
CA VAL A 48 -8.60 10.19 -7.04
C VAL A 48 -7.13 10.61 -6.90
N PRO A 49 -6.75 11.85 -7.27
CA PRO A 49 -5.44 12.39 -6.91
C PRO A 49 -5.29 12.47 -5.38
N GLY A 50 -4.08 12.29 -4.84
CA GLY A 50 -3.84 12.29 -3.40
C GLY A 50 -4.35 13.56 -2.70
N ALA A 51 -4.17 14.71 -3.35
CA ALA A 51 -4.68 16.00 -2.87
C ALA A 51 -6.22 16.11 -2.72
N HIS A 52 -6.98 15.15 -3.27
CA HIS A 52 -8.45 15.11 -3.16
C HIS A 52 -8.95 14.11 -2.10
N LEU A 53 -8.06 13.38 -1.43
CA LEU A 53 -8.45 12.47 -0.35
C LEU A 53 -8.93 13.29 0.84
N GLY A 54 -10.20 13.09 1.21
CA GLY A 54 -10.80 13.72 2.39
C GLY A 54 -10.83 12.77 3.61
N PHE A 55 -11.18 13.30 4.78
CA PHE A 55 -11.32 12.50 6.00
C PHE A 55 -12.32 11.34 5.86
N ALA A 56 -13.43 11.54 5.15
CA ALA A 56 -14.41 10.49 4.89
C ALA A 56 -13.83 9.33 4.06
N ASP A 57 -12.89 9.59 3.15
CA ASP A 57 -12.20 8.55 2.42
C ASP A 57 -11.22 7.77 3.31
N LEU A 58 -10.55 8.45 4.25
CA LEU A 58 -9.64 7.84 5.20
C LEU A 58 -10.38 6.97 6.23
N GLU A 59 -11.54 7.42 6.70
CA GLU A 59 -12.41 6.63 7.58
C GLU A 59 -12.94 5.39 6.86
N ALA A 60 -13.44 5.54 5.63
CA ALA A 60 -13.88 4.40 4.83
C ALA A 60 -12.73 3.43 4.53
N LEU A 61 -11.52 3.95 4.28
CA LEU A 61 -10.33 3.12 4.08
C LEU A 61 -9.96 2.34 5.35
N ALA A 62 -10.04 2.97 6.52
CA ALA A 62 -9.76 2.30 7.79
C ALA A 62 -10.73 1.13 8.02
N LEU A 63 -12.03 1.34 7.82
CA LEU A 63 -13.04 0.28 7.91
C LEU A 63 -12.76 -0.86 6.92
N ALA A 64 -12.41 -0.54 5.67
CA ALA A 64 -12.08 -1.57 4.67
C ALA A 64 -10.83 -2.39 5.05
N ILE A 65 -9.84 -1.77 5.70
CA ILE A 65 -8.66 -2.47 6.23
C ILE A 65 -9.06 -3.40 7.37
N GLU A 66 -9.88 -2.93 8.31
CA GLU A 66 -10.36 -3.74 9.43
C GLU A 66 -11.16 -4.95 8.95
N ASP A 67 -12.09 -4.75 8.01
CA ASP A 67 -12.88 -5.82 7.40
C ASP A 67 -11.98 -6.85 6.70
N ALA A 68 -11.00 -6.41 5.93
CA ALA A 68 -10.06 -7.31 5.25
C ALA A 68 -9.25 -8.15 6.25
N VAL A 69 -8.78 -7.53 7.34
CA VAL A 69 -8.02 -8.20 8.40
C VAL A 69 -8.91 -9.18 9.16
N ALA A 70 -10.13 -8.80 9.50
CA ALA A 70 -11.13 -9.68 10.12
C ALA A 70 -11.46 -10.88 9.22
N GLY A 71 -11.45 -10.69 7.89
CA GLY A 71 -11.58 -11.73 6.88
C GLY A 71 -10.37 -12.66 6.74
N GLY A 72 -9.30 -12.47 7.51
CA GLY A 72 -8.11 -13.32 7.52
C GLY A 72 -6.91 -12.77 6.74
N THR A 73 -6.97 -11.52 6.27
CA THR A 73 -5.83 -10.86 5.61
C THR A 73 -4.68 -10.67 6.60
N ARG A 74 -3.49 -11.14 6.23
CA ARG A 74 -2.28 -11.08 7.09
C ARG A 74 -1.52 -9.75 7.05
N GLY A 75 -1.89 -8.85 6.16
CA GLY A 75 -1.29 -7.52 6.01
C GLY A 75 -1.88 -6.76 4.84
N VAL A 76 -1.87 -5.43 4.91
CA VAL A 76 -2.47 -4.57 3.89
C VAL A 76 -1.43 -3.61 3.31
N VAL A 77 -1.40 -3.50 1.99
CA VAL A 77 -0.67 -2.46 1.28
C VAL A 77 -1.68 -1.49 0.68
N VAL A 78 -1.52 -0.21 0.99
CA VAL A 78 -2.28 0.91 0.43
C VAL A 78 -1.41 1.63 -0.59
N THR A 79 -1.86 1.75 -1.83
CA THR A 79 -1.14 2.52 -2.87
C THR A 79 -1.86 3.81 -3.21
N GLN A 80 -1.15 4.92 -3.24
CA GLN A 80 -1.72 6.23 -3.55
C GLN A 80 -0.74 7.18 -4.25
N GLY A 81 -1.21 8.38 -4.59
CA GLY A 81 -0.36 9.50 -4.99
C GLY A 81 0.48 10.01 -3.83
N THR A 82 1.64 10.59 -4.10
CA THR A 82 2.62 10.97 -3.07
C THR A 82 2.27 12.25 -2.32
N ASP A 83 1.33 13.05 -2.82
CA ASP A 83 1.03 14.39 -2.32
C ASP A 83 0.56 14.41 -0.87
N THR A 84 -0.13 13.34 -0.42
CA THR A 84 -0.75 13.25 0.92
C THR A 84 -0.49 11.91 1.63
N ILE A 85 0.63 11.25 1.30
CA ILE A 85 1.00 9.96 1.91
C ILE A 85 1.21 10.11 3.42
N GLU A 86 1.82 11.22 3.86
CA GLU A 86 2.14 11.42 5.27
C GLU A 86 0.88 11.60 6.12
N GLU A 87 -0.10 12.34 5.62
CA GLU A 87 -1.40 12.55 6.26
C GLU A 87 -2.21 11.26 6.31
N THR A 88 -2.21 10.49 5.22
CA THR A 88 -2.90 9.19 5.20
C THR A 88 -2.27 8.21 6.18
N ALA A 89 -0.94 8.11 6.19
CA ALA A 89 -0.22 7.22 7.11
C ALA A 89 -0.48 7.62 8.57
N PHE A 90 -0.45 8.91 8.87
CA PHE A 90 -0.77 9.42 10.20
C PHE A 90 -2.22 9.15 10.61
N ALA A 91 -3.18 9.37 9.70
CA ALA A 91 -4.59 9.10 9.98
C ALA A 91 -4.82 7.61 10.25
N LEU A 92 -4.27 6.72 9.43
CA LEU A 92 -4.41 5.27 9.62
C LEU A 92 -3.75 4.77 10.91
N ASP A 93 -2.58 5.30 11.29
CA ASP A 93 -1.94 5.00 12.59
C ASP A 93 -2.84 5.36 13.78
N ARG A 94 -3.76 6.32 13.59
CA ARG A 94 -4.69 6.76 14.63
C ARG A 94 -6.06 6.11 14.58
N LEU A 95 -6.52 5.72 13.40
CA LEU A 95 -7.84 5.13 13.18
C LEU A 95 -7.84 3.61 13.35
N LEU A 96 -6.76 2.93 13.02
CA LEU A 96 -6.72 1.47 12.98
C LEU A 96 -6.39 0.86 14.34
N GLU A 97 -7.19 -0.13 14.73
CA GLU A 97 -6.92 -1.01 15.87
C GLU A 97 -6.69 -2.46 15.42
N VAL A 98 -5.77 -2.66 14.47
CA VAL A 98 -5.42 -4.00 13.93
C VAL A 98 -3.98 -4.40 14.23
N ASP A 99 -3.76 -5.68 14.52
CA ASP A 99 -2.42 -6.25 14.70
C ASP A 99 -1.69 -6.52 13.37
N ALA A 100 -2.44 -6.57 12.27
CA ALA A 100 -1.87 -6.82 10.94
C ALA A 100 -1.04 -5.62 10.46
N PRO A 101 0.12 -5.83 9.82
CA PRO A 101 0.92 -4.75 9.26
C PRO A 101 0.18 -4.03 8.14
N VAL A 102 0.15 -2.70 8.20
CA VAL A 102 -0.38 -1.82 7.16
C VAL A 102 0.74 -0.94 6.61
N VAL A 103 0.93 -0.95 5.29
CA VAL A 103 1.98 -0.19 4.59
C VAL A 103 1.33 0.75 3.59
N VAL A 104 1.62 2.04 3.70
CA VAL A 104 1.22 3.05 2.70
C VAL A 104 2.40 3.32 1.78
N THR A 105 2.17 3.28 0.47
CA THR A 105 3.21 3.51 -0.54
C THR A 105 2.67 4.25 -1.77
N GLY A 106 3.57 4.75 -2.60
CA GLY A 106 3.25 5.48 -3.82
C GLY A 106 4.49 5.71 -4.67
N ALA A 107 4.33 6.40 -5.79
CA ALA A 107 5.41 6.66 -6.73
C ALA A 107 5.41 8.13 -7.18
N MET A 108 6.59 8.77 -7.15
CA MET A 108 6.83 10.11 -7.70
C MET A 108 6.87 10.13 -9.24
N ARG A 109 6.77 8.97 -9.88
CA ARG A 109 6.86 8.80 -11.33
C ARG A 109 5.82 7.80 -11.79
N ASN A 110 5.23 8.08 -12.94
CA ASN A 110 4.33 7.15 -13.61
C ASN A 110 5.09 5.88 -14.03
N PRO A 111 4.40 4.73 -14.09
CA PRO A 111 4.93 3.49 -14.64
C PRO A 111 5.10 3.60 -16.16
N ASP A 112 6.21 4.17 -16.60
CA ASP A 112 6.67 4.14 -17.99
C ASP A 112 7.63 2.94 -18.18
N PRO A 113 7.27 1.94 -19.00
CA PRO A 113 8.12 0.77 -19.24
C PRO A 113 9.47 1.12 -19.88
N SER A 114 9.59 2.25 -20.61
CA SER A 114 10.84 2.67 -21.25
C SER A 114 11.91 3.15 -20.25
N ARG A 115 11.51 3.59 -19.05
CA ARG A 115 12.42 3.99 -17.96
C ARG A 115 12.77 2.88 -16.99
N SER A 116 12.10 1.73 -17.08
CA SER A 116 12.33 0.55 -16.23
C SER A 116 13.71 -0.12 -16.48
N GLY A 117 14.39 0.23 -17.57
CA GLY A 117 15.68 -0.35 -17.98
C GLY A 117 16.93 0.04 -17.16
N ARG A 118 16.81 0.83 -16.08
CA ARG A 118 17.90 0.98 -15.10
C ARG A 118 17.59 0.15 -13.86
N THR A 119 17.91 -1.14 -13.96
CA THR A 119 17.95 -2.07 -12.84
C THR A 119 18.81 -1.48 -11.72
N SER A 120 18.19 -0.98 -10.65
CA SER A 120 18.89 -0.77 -9.40
C SER A 120 19.30 -2.14 -8.88
N LYS A 121 20.62 -2.41 -8.84
CA LYS A 121 21.17 -3.57 -8.13
C LYS A 121 20.53 -3.66 -6.72
N PRO A 122 20.19 -4.84 -6.22
CA PRO A 122 19.67 -4.98 -4.86
C PRO A 122 20.74 -4.51 -3.87
N ALA A 123 20.53 -3.34 -3.27
CA ALA A 123 21.34 -2.88 -2.16
C ALA A 123 20.96 -3.73 -0.93
N ARG A 124 21.87 -4.60 -0.53
CA ARG A 124 21.78 -5.37 0.72
C ARG A 124 21.89 -4.38 1.89
N SER A 125 20.77 -3.85 2.38
CA SER A 125 20.75 -2.97 3.55
C SER A 125 20.71 -3.82 4.83
N GLY A 126 21.77 -3.68 5.63
CA GLY A 126 21.93 -4.32 6.93
C GLY A 126 20.85 -3.96 7.95
N ALA A 127 20.70 -4.86 8.91
CA ALA A 127 19.75 -4.79 10.02
C ALA A 127 19.82 -3.45 10.78
N GLY A 128 18.71 -2.72 10.80
CA GLY A 128 18.54 -1.46 11.51
C GLY A 128 17.23 -1.41 12.29
N ARG A 129 17.32 -1.71 13.59
CA ARG A 129 16.44 -1.36 14.73
C ARG A 129 14.92 -1.24 14.50
N ARG A 130 14.20 -2.27 14.96
CA ARG A 130 12.76 -2.26 15.28
C ARG A 130 12.42 -1.15 16.28
N LYS A 131 11.48 -0.26 15.95
CA LYS A 131 10.72 0.52 16.94
C LYS A 131 9.60 -0.37 17.51
N ARG A 132 9.57 -0.45 18.83
CA ARG A 132 8.61 -1.25 19.61
C ARG A 132 7.26 -0.52 19.67
N GLY A 133 6.26 -1.02 18.96
CA GLY A 133 4.87 -0.95 19.44
C GLY A 133 4.74 -1.88 20.64
N ARG A 134 3.99 -1.48 21.67
CA ARG A 134 3.79 -2.29 22.89
C ARG A 134 2.96 -3.54 22.58
N ALA A 135 3.63 -4.59 22.13
CA ALA A 135 3.09 -5.95 22.14
C ALA A 135 3.27 -6.55 23.54
N ARG A 136 2.16 -7.00 24.14
CA ARG A 136 2.16 -7.79 25.38
C ARG A 136 2.97 -9.09 25.16
N PRO A 137 3.74 -9.57 26.15
CA PRO A 137 4.49 -10.82 25.98
C PRO A 137 3.53 -12.01 25.95
N TRP A 138 3.53 -12.76 24.85
CA TRP A 138 2.96 -14.10 24.77
C TRP A 138 3.89 -15.07 25.51
N LEU A 139 3.40 -15.67 26.61
CA LEU A 139 4.11 -16.70 27.37
C LEU A 139 3.56 -18.07 26.93
N PRO A 140 4.38 -18.99 26.39
CA PRO A 140 3.95 -20.36 26.20
C PRO A 140 3.84 -21.05 27.56
N GLY A 141 2.68 -21.66 27.82
CA GLY A 141 2.45 -22.50 28.99
C GLY A 141 3.45 -23.65 29.05
N ARG A 142 3.96 -23.92 30.25
CA ARG A 142 4.57 -25.21 30.58
C ARG A 142 3.62 -25.90 31.55
N ASP A 143 3.06 -27.01 31.08
CA ASP A 143 2.56 -28.07 31.93
C ASP A 143 3.75 -28.63 32.73
N GLU A 144 3.64 -28.56 34.06
CA GLU A 144 4.03 -29.55 35.08
C GLU A 144 3.74 -29.00 36.49
#